data_AF-A0A354I866-F1
#
_entry.id   AF-A0A354I866-F1
#
_cell.length_a   1.000
_cell.length_b   1.000
_cell.length_c   1.000
_cell.angle_alpha   90.00
_cell.angle_beta   90.00
_cell.angle_gamma   90.00
#
_symmetry.space_group_name_H-M   'P 1'
#
loop_
_entity.id
_entity.type
_entity.pdbx_description
1 polymer ?
#
loop_
_entity_poly.entity_id
_entity_poly.type
_entity_poly.pdbx_seq_one_letter_code
_entity_poly.pdbx_strand_id
1 'polypeptide(L)'
;MIYLALGVGIIAVIGAVRMRGSSLVKQGGYLGSEVIFYRENAAEHAEAVMQPVTNAKEKEKVKEKETVSPSPVPVVTPTPFPTKEPEKKGYDKILSEGTIKVYENTATAVLDDSAYEIYNYVNNTASRYAKAVNKLTKGLDSSVKVYDLIAPTSVGIMFPDNKKKKLNSSPQKEALENIEQKLSGREIFVPLYDKLMRHRTEYIFFRTDHHWTSLGAYYAYEAFCEAKNIIPNQLSAYKIKKSENFTGSFYRETNQDSNLRADTLEAIYPLGQQISMKYTTTEGQTISAPVIADADKFGSGMKYSVFIAGDNPYTVIQNKEITNGSSCVVVKESFGNAFVPFLADHYQTIYVIDYRYWEGKLVDFIKKKKTREVVLINNISMTRNSYLIGKLMSCLN
;
A
#
# COMPACT_ATOMS: atom_id res chain seq x y z
N MET A 1 21.43 26.36 -53.40
CA MET A 1 20.73 25.14 -53.90
C MET A 1 21.53 23.94 -53.43
N ILE A 2 21.08 22.88 -52.78
CA ILE A 2 19.82 22.34 -52.23
C ILE A 2 20.27 21.27 -51.19
N TYR A 3 19.50 21.11 -50.10
CA TYR A 3 19.38 20.03 -49.07
C TYR A 3 19.96 18.61 -49.36
N LEU A 4 20.23 17.67 -48.44
CA LEU A 4 19.82 17.33 -47.06
C LEU A 4 20.73 16.17 -46.55
N ALA A 5 21.01 16.06 -45.23
CA ALA A 5 20.99 14.80 -44.44
C ALA A 5 21.69 14.96 -43.08
N LEU A 6 20.86 15.16 -42.05
CA LEU A 6 21.19 15.05 -40.62
C LEU A 6 21.08 13.59 -40.18
N GLY A 7 21.95 13.15 -39.26
CA GLY A 7 21.60 12.09 -38.31
C GLY A 7 22.65 11.00 -38.07
N VAL A 8 23.71 11.29 -37.31
CA VAL A 8 24.38 10.28 -36.46
C VAL A 8 24.93 10.96 -35.22
N GLY A 9 24.31 10.71 -34.08
CA GLY A 9 24.82 11.12 -32.77
C GLY A 9 23.87 10.64 -31.69
N ILE A 10 24.40 9.96 -30.67
CA ILE A 10 23.73 9.32 -29.53
C ILE A 10 23.50 7.80 -29.71
N ILE A 11 24.60 7.05 -29.82
CA ILE A 11 24.68 5.65 -29.34
C ILE A 11 26.04 5.49 -28.65
N ALA A 12 26.19 5.96 -27.42
CA ALA A 12 27.42 5.71 -26.64
C ALA A 12 27.31 5.83 -25.11
N VAL A 13 26.14 6.06 -24.50
CA VAL A 13 26.04 6.26 -23.03
C VAL A 13 25.21 5.19 -22.31
N ILE A 14 24.52 4.30 -23.02
CA ILE A 14 23.67 3.26 -22.39
C ILE A 14 24.49 2.03 -21.91
N GLY A 15 25.73 1.88 -22.36
CA GLY A 15 26.57 0.71 -22.04
C GLY A 15 27.28 0.73 -20.67
N ALA A 16 27.49 1.91 -20.06
CA ALA A 16 28.40 2.04 -18.91
C ALA A 16 27.71 1.86 -17.54
N VAL A 17 26.39 1.96 -17.45
CA VAL A 17 25.66 1.78 -16.17
C VAL A 17 25.37 0.30 -15.88
N ARG A 18 25.42 -0.57 -16.90
CA ARG A 18 25.06 -2.00 -16.78
C ARG A 18 26.15 -2.86 -16.10
N MET A 19 27.38 -2.38 -16.00
CA MET A 19 28.50 -3.15 -15.41
C MET A 19 28.87 -2.80 -13.96
N ARG A 20 28.18 -1.85 -13.31
CA ARG A 20 28.39 -1.56 -11.88
C ARG A 20 27.34 -2.15 -10.94
N GLY A 21 26.27 -2.75 -11.48
CA GLY A 21 25.21 -3.41 -10.70
C GLY A 21 25.53 -4.86 -10.28
N SER A 22 26.54 -5.51 -10.84
CA SER A 22 26.85 -6.93 -10.56
C SER A 22 27.69 -7.17 -9.30
N SER A 23 28.17 -6.11 -8.63
CA SER A 23 28.99 -6.22 -7.41
C SER A 23 28.19 -6.14 -6.11
N LEU A 24 26.91 -5.75 -6.14
CA LEU A 24 26.07 -5.60 -4.93
C LEU A 24 25.10 -6.78 -4.71
N VAL A 25 25.07 -7.73 -5.65
CA VAL A 25 24.17 -8.90 -5.64
C VAL A 25 24.57 -9.97 -4.60
N LYS A 26 25.67 -9.79 -3.86
CA LYS A 26 26.11 -10.79 -2.87
C LYS A 26 25.61 -10.61 -1.44
N GLN A 27 24.93 -9.51 -1.07
CA GLN A 27 24.34 -9.37 0.27
C GLN A 27 23.12 -8.44 0.28
N GLY A 28 21.92 -9.00 0.18
CA GLY A 28 20.67 -8.26 0.41
C GLY A 28 19.59 -8.58 -0.61
N GLY A 29 18.41 -8.97 -0.13
CA GLY A 29 17.26 -9.31 -0.96
C GLY A 29 16.94 -8.22 -1.98
N TYR A 30 16.62 -8.66 -3.19
CA TYR A 30 16.25 -7.82 -4.32
C TYR A 30 14.83 -7.30 -4.12
N LEU A 31 14.67 -6.01 -3.81
CA LEU A 31 13.42 -5.30 -4.03
C LEU A 31 13.60 -4.57 -5.37
N GLY A 32 12.89 -5.03 -6.39
CA GLY A 32 13.07 -4.61 -7.78
C GLY A 32 13.03 -3.10 -7.97
N SER A 33 13.66 -2.65 -9.06
CA SER A 33 13.56 -1.25 -9.49
C SER A 33 12.11 -0.92 -9.85
N GLU A 34 11.39 -0.28 -8.93
CA GLU A 34 10.09 0.31 -9.21
C GLU A 34 10.30 1.49 -10.18
N VAL A 35 9.79 1.33 -11.41
CA VAL A 35 9.84 2.36 -12.45
C VAL A 35 8.57 3.19 -12.36
N ILE A 36 8.74 4.50 -12.16
CA ILE A 36 7.71 5.52 -12.36
C ILE A 36 7.72 5.91 -13.84
N PHE A 37 6.57 5.86 -14.53
CA PHE A 37 5.95 6.94 -15.34
C PHE A 37 4.84 6.45 -16.30
N TYR A 38 3.75 7.23 -16.34
CA TYR A 38 2.70 7.23 -17.35
C TYR A 38 2.97 8.29 -18.42
N ARG A 39 2.65 7.97 -19.68
CA ARG A 39 2.26 8.96 -20.69
C ARG A 39 1.05 8.43 -21.46
N GLU A 40 -0.02 9.23 -21.48
CA GLU A 40 -1.22 9.02 -22.29
C GLU A 40 -0.89 9.10 -23.78
N ASN A 41 -1.43 8.17 -24.56
CA ASN A 41 -1.77 8.38 -25.96
C ASN A 41 -3.19 7.84 -26.15
N ALA A 42 -4.17 8.65 -25.78
CA ALA A 42 -5.56 8.48 -26.20
C ALA A 42 -5.96 9.76 -26.93
N ALA A 43 -5.45 9.91 -28.16
CA ALA A 43 -5.96 10.87 -29.12
C ALA A 43 -5.85 10.23 -30.50
N GLU A 44 -6.90 9.53 -30.92
CA GLU A 44 -7.42 9.56 -32.29
C GLU A 44 -8.78 8.84 -32.32
N HIS A 45 -9.72 9.45 -33.05
CA HIS A 45 -11.13 9.11 -33.23
C HIS A 45 -12.13 9.73 -32.24
N ALA A 46 -12.28 11.05 -32.36
CA ALA A 46 -13.55 11.72 -32.09
C ALA A 46 -13.85 12.76 -33.19
N GLU A 47 -14.54 12.32 -34.25
CA GLU A 47 -15.39 13.10 -35.16
C GLU A 47 -16.51 12.13 -35.58
N ALA A 48 -17.80 12.41 -35.68
CA ALA A 48 -18.67 13.56 -35.49
C ALA A 48 -20.02 12.95 -34.96
N VAL A 49 -20.99 13.65 -34.40
CA VAL A 49 -21.96 14.52 -35.08
C VAL A 49 -22.73 15.26 -33.99
N MET A 50 -22.83 16.58 -34.14
CA MET A 50 -23.70 17.45 -33.36
C MET A 50 -24.79 17.96 -34.31
N GLN A 51 -26.07 17.91 -33.94
CA GLN A 51 -27.12 18.89 -34.28
C GLN A 51 -28.38 18.69 -33.40
N PRO A 52 -29.19 19.75 -33.19
CA PRO A 52 -29.89 20.02 -31.92
C PRO A 52 -31.40 19.78 -31.99
N VAL A 53 -32.05 19.51 -30.85
CA VAL A 53 -33.51 19.65 -30.74
C VAL A 53 -33.92 20.23 -29.39
N THR A 54 -34.92 21.10 -29.51
CA THR A 54 -35.49 22.13 -28.65
C THR A 54 -36.40 21.65 -27.51
N ASN A 55 -36.61 22.58 -26.56
CA ASN A 55 -37.64 22.62 -25.50
C ASN A 55 -38.99 21.99 -25.84
N ALA A 56 -39.55 21.26 -24.87
CA ALA A 56 -40.98 21.26 -24.58
C ALA A 56 -41.22 21.12 -23.06
N LYS A 57 -42.03 22.03 -22.54
CA LYS A 57 -42.57 22.04 -21.17
C LYS A 57 -43.64 20.97 -21.05
N GLU A 58 -43.70 20.31 -19.90
CA GLU A 58 -44.99 19.85 -19.37
C GLU A 58 -45.06 20.05 -17.86
N LYS A 59 -46.16 20.69 -17.45
CA LYS A 59 -46.55 20.98 -16.08
C LYS A 59 -47.36 19.78 -15.58
N GLU A 60 -47.12 19.31 -14.37
CA GLU A 60 -48.23 18.77 -13.59
C GLU A 60 -48.15 18.99 -12.07
N LYS A 61 -49.18 19.70 -11.63
CA LYS A 61 -49.86 19.85 -10.33
C LYS A 61 -49.22 19.34 -9.04
N VAL A 62 -48.99 20.33 -8.17
CA VAL A 62 -48.94 20.25 -6.71
C VAL A 62 -50.26 19.67 -6.15
N LYS A 63 -50.14 18.70 -5.24
CA LYS A 63 -51.14 18.44 -4.20
C LYS A 63 -50.47 18.52 -2.83
N GLU A 64 -50.96 19.46 -2.06
CA GLU A 64 -50.66 19.75 -0.66
C GLU A 64 -51.17 18.61 0.23
N LYS A 65 -50.34 18.13 1.16
CA LYS A 65 -50.80 17.37 2.32
C LYS A 65 -49.85 17.52 3.51
N GLU A 66 -50.36 18.26 4.48
CA GLU A 66 -50.28 18.09 5.94
C GLU A 66 -48.91 17.82 6.60
N THR A 67 -48.49 18.85 7.34
CA THR A 67 -47.48 18.88 8.39
C THR A 67 -47.75 17.86 9.49
N VAL A 68 -46.77 17.00 9.78
CA VAL A 68 -46.68 16.23 11.03
C VAL A 68 -45.34 16.53 11.69
N SER A 69 -45.42 16.92 12.97
CA SER A 69 -44.31 17.26 13.86
C SER A 69 -43.36 16.06 14.08
N PRO A 70 -42.03 16.24 14.21
CA PRO A 70 -41.11 15.13 14.39
C PRO A 70 -41.17 14.59 15.84
N SER A 71 -41.40 13.28 15.97
CA SER A 71 -41.16 12.54 17.22
C SER A 71 -39.66 12.35 17.46
N PRO A 72 -39.21 12.17 18.72
CA PRO A 72 -37.80 12.22 19.09
C PRO A 72 -37.01 11.05 18.52
N VAL A 73 -35.82 11.35 17.98
CA VAL A 73 -34.82 10.35 17.60
C VAL A 73 -34.38 9.57 18.85
N PRO A 74 -34.42 8.23 18.86
CA PRO A 74 -33.93 7.47 19.99
C PRO A 74 -32.41 7.62 20.11
N VAL A 75 -31.97 7.93 21.33
CA VAL A 75 -30.55 8.00 21.71
C VAL A 75 -29.91 6.64 21.45
N VAL A 76 -29.07 6.56 20.43
CA VAL A 76 -28.26 5.37 20.16
C VAL A 76 -27.15 5.31 21.21
N THR A 77 -27.31 4.41 22.17
CA THR A 77 -26.26 4.06 23.14
C THR A 77 -25.11 3.40 22.36
N PRO A 78 -23.83 3.77 22.59
CA PRO A 78 -22.73 3.11 21.91
C PRO A 78 -22.68 1.63 22.28
N THR A 79 -22.81 0.77 21.28
CA THR A 79 -22.58 -0.66 21.39
C THR A 79 -21.12 -0.88 21.85
N PRO A 80 -20.86 -1.71 22.88
CA PRO A 80 -19.50 -2.03 23.28
C PRO A 80 -18.75 -2.67 22.11
N PHE A 81 -17.45 -2.40 22.01
CA PHE A 81 -16.54 -3.09 21.10
C PHE A 81 -16.81 -4.61 21.12
N PRO A 82 -16.82 -5.30 19.97
CA PRO A 82 -16.88 -6.75 19.97
C PRO A 82 -15.73 -7.25 20.85
N THR A 83 -16.13 -7.98 21.88
CA THR A 83 -15.25 -8.64 22.83
C THR A 83 -14.28 -9.51 22.05
N LYS A 84 -12.99 -9.49 22.41
CA LYS A 84 -11.94 -10.36 21.85
C LYS A 84 -12.54 -11.71 21.48
N GLU A 85 -12.58 -11.98 20.18
CA GLU A 85 -12.96 -13.30 19.67
C GLU A 85 -12.05 -14.32 20.37
N PRO A 86 -12.61 -15.42 20.94
CA PRO A 86 -11.82 -16.36 21.71
C PRO A 86 -10.67 -16.86 20.87
N GLU A 87 -9.44 -16.72 21.38
CA GLU A 87 -8.24 -17.22 20.71
C GLU A 87 -8.40 -18.72 20.43
N LYS A 88 -8.71 -19.07 19.17
CA LYS A 88 -8.43 -20.41 18.65
C LYS A 88 -6.95 -20.66 18.93
N LYS A 89 -6.66 -21.74 19.68
CA LYS A 89 -5.29 -22.19 19.93
C LYS A 89 -4.68 -22.72 18.63
N GLY A 90 -4.11 -21.81 17.83
CA GLY A 90 -3.40 -22.11 16.58
C GLY A 90 -4.05 -21.49 15.33
N TYR A 91 -3.26 -21.37 14.28
CA TYR A 91 -3.71 -20.91 12.96
C TYR A 91 -4.03 -22.11 12.06
N ASP A 92 -4.91 -21.89 11.08
CA ASP A 92 -5.19 -22.90 10.06
C ASP A 92 -3.90 -23.31 9.34
N LYS A 93 -3.79 -24.59 9.01
CA LYS A 93 -2.60 -25.14 8.33
C LYS A 93 -2.79 -25.08 6.82
N ILE A 94 -1.72 -24.71 6.12
CA ILE A 94 -1.63 -24.80 4.66
C ILE A 94 -0.64 -25.92 4.35
N LEU A 95 -1.04 -26.87 3.53
CA LEU A 95 -0.21 -28.00 3.11
C LEU A 95 -0.13 -28.02 1.59
N SER A 96 1.01 -28.46 1.07
CA SER A 96 1.23 -28.63 -0.37
C SER A 96 2.04 -29.90 -0.63
N GLU A 97 1.72 -30.61 -1.70
CA GLU A 97 2.54 -31.70 -2.22
C GLU A 97 3.52 -31.24 -3.30
N GLY A 98 3.39 -30.00 -3.78
CA GLY A 98 4.22 -29.42 -4.84
C GLY A 98 5.71 -29.36 -4.51
N THR A 99 6.49 -29.09 -5.56
CA THR A 99 7.94 -28.93 -5.49
C THR A 99 8.30 -27.45 -5.45
N ILE A 100 9.16 -27.07 -4.51
CA ILE A 100 9.68 -25.69 -4.43
C ILE A 100 10.69 -25.51 -5.56
N LYS A 101 10.50 -24.47 -6.37
CA LYS A 101 11.47 -23.98 -7.35
C LYS A 101 12.00 -22.63 -6.89
N VAL A 102 13.30 -22.52 -6.69
CA VAL A 102 13.94 -21.27 -6.24
C VAL A 102 14.59 -20.56 -7.41
N TYR A 103 14.31 -19.26 -7.51
CA TYR A 103 14.93 -18.31 -8.42
C TYR A 103 15.95 -17.48 -7.63
N GLU A 104 17.19 -17.97 -7.59
CA GLU A 104 18.25 -17.41 -6.73
C GLU A 104 18.54 -15.92 -7.01
N ASN A 105 18.51 -15.51 -8.29
CA ASN A 105 18.81 -14.12 -8.68
C ASN A 105 17.82 -13.09 -8.12
N THR A 106 16.60 -13.52 -7.80
CA THR A 106 15.53 -12.66 -7.28
C THR A 106 15.08 -13.08 -5.88
N ALA A 107 15.77 -14.06 -5.27
CA ALA A 107 15.41 -14.64 -3.98
C ALA A 107 13.90 -14.98 -3.89
N THR A 108 13.33 -15.51 -4.96
CA THR A 108 11.90 -15.84 -5.06
C THR A 108 11.71 -17.34 -5.14
N ALA A 109 10.78 -17.89 -4.36
CA ALA A 109 10.38 -19.29 -4.43
C ALA A 109 9.00 -19.42 -5.08
N VAL A 110 8.86 -20.33 -6.03
CA VAL A 110 7.58 -20.74 -6.60
C VAL A 110 7.21 -22.10 -6.02
N LEU A 111 5.97 -22.22 -5.55
CA LEU A 111 5.36 -23.46 -5.09
C LEU A 111 3.89 -23.46 -5.50
N ASP A 112 3.47 -24.55 -6.16
CA ASP A 112 2.18 -24.64 -6.83
C ASP A 112 1.97 -23.46 -7.77
N ASP A 113 0.90 -22.67 -7.60
CA ASP A 113 0.57 -21.53 -8.46
C ASP A 113 0.96 -20.16 -7.87
N SER A 114 1.82 -20.16 -6.86
CA SER A 114 2.14 -18.99 -6.03
C SER A 114 3.64 -18.77 -5.88
N ALA A 115 4.04 -17.50 -5.86
CA ALA A 115 5.40 -17.07 -5.62
C ALA A 115 5.54 -16.35 -4.27
N TYR A 116 6.73 -16.45 -3.69
CA TYR A 116 7.04 -15.99 -2.35
C TYR A 116 8.43 -15.37 -2.31
N GLU A 117 8.54 -14.16 -1.77
CA GLU A 117 9.83 -13.55 -1.47
C GLU A 117 10.50 -14.29 -0.31
N ILE A 118 11.72 -14.80 -0.50
CA ILE A 118 12.50 -15.42 0.57
C ILE A 118 13.00 -14.34 1.51
N TYR A 119 12.55 -14.39 2.76
CA TYR A 119 12.90 -13.39 3.78
C TYR A 119 14.09 -13.85 4.63
N ASN A 120 15.03 -12.94 4.90
CA ASN A 120 16.21 -13.19 5.73
C ASN A 120 16.41 -12.02 6.68
N TYR A 121 16.37 -12.29 7.98
CA TYR A 121 16.54 -11.27 9.00
C TYR A 121 17.99 -10.77 9.03
N VAL A 122 18.16 -9.44 9.11
CA VAL A 122 19.48 -8.80 9.20
C VAL A 122 19.50 -7.88 10.42
N ASN A 123 20.04 -8.39 11.53
CA ASN A 123 19.97 -7.72 12.83
C ASN A 123 20.50 -6.27 12.83
N ASN A 124 21.60 -6.02 12.12
CA ASN A 124 22.18 -4.68 12.05
C ASN A 124 21.24 -3.69 11.33
N THR A 125 20.64 -4.09 10.21
CA THR A 125 19.70 -3.26 9.45
C THR A 125 18.39 -3.04 10.20
N ALA A 126 17.86 -4.08 10.85
CA ALA A 126 16.73 -3.98 11.76
C ALA A 126 17.00 -3.04 12.94
N SER A 127 18.21 -3.08 13.51
CA SER A 127 18.62 -2.14 14.57
C SER A 127 18.68 -0.70 14.07
N ARG A 128 19.05 -0.48 12.80
CA ARG A 128 19.04 0.85 12.18
C ARG A 128 17.62 1.36 11.94
N TYR A 129 16.68 0.47 11.57
CA TYR A 129 15.25 0.80 11.52
C TYR A 129 14.77 1.34 12.88
N ALA A 130 14.95 0.54 13.94
CA ALA A 130 14.51 0.93 15.27
C ALA A 130 15.16 2.24 15.74
N LYS A 131 16.46 2.45 15.46
CA LYS A 131 17.13 3.74 15.72
C LYS A 131 16.50 4.91 14.96
N ALA A 132 16.04 4.70 13.73
CA ALA A 132 15.38 5.74 12.94
C ALA A 132 14.03 6.13 13.57
N VAL A 133 13.22 5.14 13.94
CA VAL A 133 11.93 5.34 14.61
C VAL A 133 12.12 5.99 15.98
N ASN A 134 13.04 5.48 16.81
CA ASN A 134 13.35 6.06 18.13
C ASN A 134 13.84 7.51 18.04
N LYS A 135 14.57 7.87 16.98
CA LYS A 135 15.01 9.24 16.74
C LYS A 135 13.84 10.14 16.32
N LEU A 136 12.96 9.66 15.45
CA LEU A 136 11.72 10.36 15.08
C LEU A 136 10.88 10.64 16.33
N THR A 137 10.57 9.61 17.12
CA THR A 137 9.69 9.76 18.29
C THR A 137 10.29 10.68 19.35
N LYS A 138 11.62 10.67 19.54
CA LYS A 138 12.32 11.64 20.42
C LYS A 138 12.24 13.09 19.91
N GLY A 139 12.20 13.30 18.59
CA GLY A 139 12.13 14.62 17.97
C GLY A 139 10.73 15.24 17.91
N LEU A 140 9.69 14.45 18.22
CA LEU A 140 8.29 14.85 18.20
C LEU A 140 7.79 15.24 19.58
N ASP A 141 6.78 16.11 19.60
CA ASP A 141 6.06 16.44 20.82
C ASP A 141 5.35 15.20 21.41
N SER A 142 5.24 15.13 22.73
CA SER A 142 4.59 14.01 23.44
C SER A 142 3.13 13.78 23.04
N SER A 143 2.44 14.82 22.55
CA SER A 143 1.07 14.74 22.05
C SER A 143 0.94 14.12 20.66
N VAL A 144 2.03 13.99 19.91
CA VAL A 144 2.03 13.30 18.61
C VAL A 144 2.10 11.79 18.84
N LYS A 145 1.15 11.06 18.29
CA LYS A 145 1.14 9.59 18.27
C LYS A 145 1.84 9.09 17.01
N VAL A 146 2.72 8.11 17.17
CA VAL A 146 3.37 7.40 16.06
C VAL A 146 2.92 5.96 16.12
N TYR A 147 2.28 5.48 15.06
CA TYR A 147 1.91 4.08 14.86
C TYR A 147 2.93 3.45 13.92
N ASP A 148 3.53 2.34 14.33
CA ASP A 148 4.53 1.62 13.55
C ASP A 148 3.96 0.28 13.07
N LEU A 149 3.72 0.18 11.77
CA LEU A 149 3.20 -1.01 11.09
C LEU A 149 4.30 -1.61 10.23
N ILE A 150 4.73 -2.82 10.57
CA ILE A 150 5.63 -3.62 9.73
C ILE A 150 4.87 -4.83 9.21
N ALA A 151 4.50 -4.81 7.94
CA ALA A 151 3.74 -5.86 7.29
C ALA A 151 4.64 -7.08 7.01
N PRO A 152 4.29 -8.29 7.48
CA PRO A 152 4.93 -9.51 7.03
C PRO A 152 4.63 -9.75 5.54
N THR A 153 5.41 -10.59 4.88
CA THR A 153 5.18 -10.98 3.48
C THR A 153 4.46 -12.31 3.38
N SER A 154 4.01 -12.66 2.16
CA SER A 154 3.30 -13.90 1.88
C SER A 154 4.07 -15.15 2.35
N VAL A 155 5.41 -15.15 2.36
CA VAL A 155 6.19 -16.30 2.84
C VAL A 155 6.01 -16.55 4.35
N GLY A 156 5.83 -15.47 5.12
CA GLY A 156 5.65 -15.54 6.58
C GLY A 156 4.25 -15.98 6.99
N ILE A 157 3.27 -15.74 6.12
CA ILE A 157 1.84 -15.93 6.40
C ILE A 157 1.26 -17.14 5.67
N MET A 158 1.45 -17.24 4.35
CA MET A 158 0.74 -18.19 3.49
C MET A 158 1.59 -19.37 3.01
N PHE A 159 2.90 -19.39 3.27
CA PHE A 159 3.75 -20.49 2.80
C PHE A 159 3.37 -21.84 3.46
N PRO A 160 3.26 -22.94 2.68
CA PRO A 160 2.85 -24.25 3.20
C PRO A 160 3.72 -24.77 4.37
N ASP A 161 3.05 -25.14 5.45
CA ASP A 161 3.64 -25.50 6.74
C ASP A 161 4.53 -26.74 6.65
N ASN A 162 4.15 -27.74 5.84
CA ASN A 162 4.93 -28.96 5.62
C ASN A 162 6.19 -28.74 4.76
N LYS A 163 6.36 -27.54 4.18
CA LYS A 163 7.51 -27.21 3.32
C LYS A 163 8.42 -26.13 3.92
N LYS A 164 8.02 -25.45 4.99
CA LYS A 164 8.79 -24.35 5.64
C LYS A 164 10.26 -24.69 5.88
N LYS A 165 10.57 -25.90 6.42
CA LYS A 165 11.96 -26.34 6.70
C LYS A 165 12.83 -26.52 5.45
N LYS A 166 12.22 -26.59 4.26
CA LYS A 166 12.92 -26.74 2.97
C LYS A 166 13.24 -25.39 2.34
N LEU A 167 12.69 -24.29 2.86
CA LEU A 167 12.93 -22.96 2.37
C LEU A 167 13.86 -22.23 3.34
N ASN A 168 14.96 -21.66 2.83
CA ASN A 168 15.89 -20.87 3.63
C ASN A 168 15.34 -19.46 3.88
N SER A 169 14.24 -19.37 4.63
CA SER A 169 13.59 -18.11 5.02
C SER A 169 13.53 -18.00 6.55
N SER A 170 13.94 -16.85 7.07
CA SER A 170 13.85 -16.54 8.51
C SER A 170 12.39 -16.48 8.99
N PRO A 171 12.10 -16.93 10.23
CA PRO A 171 10.78 -16.78 10.84
C PRO A 171 10.40 -15.30 11.01
N GLN A 172 9.38 -14.84 10.31
CA GLN A 172 9.00 -13.42 10.32
C GLN A 172 8.37 -12.97 11.64
N LYS A 173 7.70 -13.87 12.38
CA LYS A 173 7.18 -13.57 13.73
C LYS A 173 8.32 -13.17 14.67
N GLU A 174 9.33 -14.02 14.77
CA GLU A 174 10.52 -13.76 15.59
C GLU A 174 11.27 -12.50 15.12
N ALA A 175 11.34 -12.26 13.80
CA ALA A 175 11.97 -11.05 13.26
C ALA A 175 11.23 -9.76 13.69
N LEU A 176 9.90 -9.76 13.66
CA LEU A 176 9.07 -8.65 14.11
C LEU A 176 9.21 -8.41 15.61
N GLU A 177 9.12 -9.47 16.42
CA GLU A 177 9.35 -9.41 17.88
C GLU A 177 10.74 -8.86 18.21
N ASN A 178 11.77 -9.29 17.46
CA ASN A 178 13.13 -8.77 17.61
C ASN A 178 13.25 -7.28 17.24
N ILE A 179 12.50 -6.80 16.24
CA ILE A 179 12.48 -5.38 15.88
C ILE A 179 11.79 -4.58 16.99
N GLU A 180 10.62 -5.04 17.44
CA GLU A 180 9.83 -4.40 18.50
C GLU A 180 10.65 -4.22 19.78
N GLN A 181 11.40 -5.23 20.21
CA GLN A 181 12.29 -5.17 21.38
C GLN A 181 13.41 -4.11 21.26
N LYS A 182 13.74 -3.66 20.04
CA LYS A 182 14.75 -2.60 19.80
C LYS A 182 14.14 -1.21 19.77
N LEU A 183 12.82 -1.11 19.65
CA LEU A 183 12.11 0.15 19.67
C LEU A 183 12.04 0.72 21.10
N SER A 184 11.75 2.01 21.20
CA SER A 184 11.76 2.74 22.47
C SER A 184 10.51 2.54 23.32
N GLY A 185 9.41 2.06 22.72
CA GLY A 185 8.08 2.02 23.31
C GLY A 185 7.37 3.37 23.31
N ARG A 186 7.94 4.41 22.68
CA ARG A 186 7.30 5.73 22.55
C ARG A 186 6.27 5.73 21.41
N GLU A 187 6.57 4.99 20.35
CA GLU A 187 5.66 4.58 19.30
C GLU A 187 4.71 3.47 19.76
N ILE A 188 3.59 3.33 19.05
CA ILE A 188 2.64 2.24 19.20
C ILE A 188 2.96 1.25 18.09
N PHE A 189 3.63 0.14 18.44
CA PHE A 189 3.85 -0.95 17.50
C PHE A 189 2.54 -1.70 17.25
N VAL A 190 2.12 -1.80 16.00
CA VAL A 190 0.82 -2.40 15.63
C VAL A 190 1.06 -3.85 15.16
N PRO A 191 0.60 -4.86 15.90
CA PRO A 191 0.96 -6.26 15.64
C PRO A 191 0.17 -6.84 14.45
N LEU A 192 0.79 -6.88 13.28
CA LEU A 192 0.15 -7.38 12.05
C LEU A 192 0.23 -8.89 11.86
N TYR A 193 1.25 -9.56 12.40
CA TYR A 193 1.51 -10.98 12.13
C TYR A 193 0.34 -11.87 12.53
N ASP A 194 -0.10 -11.79 13.79
CA ASP A 194 -1.17 -12.63 14.31
C ASP A 194 -2.53 -12.27 13.70
N LYS A 195 -2.74 -10.99 13.34
CA LYS A 195 -3.94 -10.55 12.62
C LYS A 195 -4.01 -11.24 11.25
N LEU A 196 -2.95 -11.16 10.45
CA LEU A 196 -2.91 -11.78 9.12
C LEU A 196 -2.90 -13.31 9.17
N MET A 197 -2.23 -13.92 10.16
CA MET A 197 -2.22 -15.38 10.32
C MET A 197 -3.60 -15.98 10.58
N ARG A 198 -4.51 -15.24 11.22
CA ARG A 198 -5.91 -15.70 11.42
C ARG A 198 -6.71 -15.78 10.11
N HIS A 199 -6.27 -15.05 9.07
CA HIS A 199 -6.89 -15.00 7.74
C HIS A 199 -6.01 -15.65 6.67
N ARG A 200 -5.03 -16.47 7.05
CA ARG A 200 -3.99 -16.98 6.12
C ARG A 200 -4.51 -17.92 5.03
N THR A 201 -5.71 -18.49 5.21
CA THR A 201 -6.39 -19.33 4.22
C THR A 201 -7.24 -18.52 3.24
N GLU A 202 -7.40 -17.21 3.49
CA GLU A 202 -8.04 -16.27 2.59
C GLU A 202 -7.04 -15.69 1.59
N TYR A 203 -7.54 -15.04 0.54
CA TYR A 203 -6.73 -14.48 -0.53
C TYR A 203 -6.19 -13.08 -0.17
N ILE A 204 -5.32 -13.05 0.85
CA ILE A 204 -4.79 -11.82 1.46
C ILE A 204 -3.44 -11.36 0.88
N PHE A 205 -2.76 -12.21 0.11
CA PHE A 205 -1.60 -11.84 -0.70
C PHE A 205 -1.79 -12.29 -2.15
N PHE A 206 -1.25 -11.51 -3.09
CA PHE A 206 -1.21 -11.92 -4.48
C PHE A 206 -0.27 -13.11 -4.68
N ARG A 207 -0.55 -13.94 -5.68
CA ARG A 207 0.29 -15.09 -6.00
C ARG A 207 1.44 -14.69 -6.92
N THR A 208 1.20 -13.70 -7.77
CA THR A 208 2.14 -13.24 -8.80
C THR A 208 2.79 -11.91 -8.49
N ASP A 209 2.46 -11.31 -7.35
CA ASP A 209 2.95 -10.00 -6.94
C ASP A 209 3.37 -10.02 -5.47
N HIS A 210 4.35 -9.19 -5.11
CA HIS A 210 4.92 -9.18 -3.77
C HIS A 210 4.03 -8.52 -2.71
N HIS A 211 3.00 -7.77 -3.11
CA HIS A 211 2.11 -7.08 -2.19
C HIS A 211 1.00 -7.98 -1.62
N TRP A 212 0.41 -7.52 -0.53
CA TRP A 212 -0.91 -7.98 -0.11
C TRP A 212 -2.01 -7.60 -1.13
N THR A 213 -3.16 -8.26 -1.04
CA THR A 213 -4.39 -7.79 -1.70
C THR A 213 -5.03 -6.66 -0.89
N SER A 214 -6.07 -6.00 -1.43
CA SER A 214 -6.85 -5.04 -0.62
C SER A 214 -7.47 -5.67 0.62
N LEU A 215 -7.77 -6.98 0.60
CA LEU A 215 -8.25 -7.70 1.77
C LEU A 215 -7.15 -7.86 2.84
N GLY A 216 -5.92 -8.19 2.44
CA GLY A 216 -4.79 -8.19 3.36
C GLY A 216 -4.51 -6.81 3.97
N ALA A 217 -4.59 -5.75 3.15
CA ALA A 217 -4.48 -4.37 3.60
C ALA A 217 -5.63 -3.96 4.54
N TYR A 218 -6.84 -4.45 4.31
CA TYR A 218 -8.01 -4.25 5.18
C TYR A 218 -7.76 -4.81 6.59
N TYR A 219 -7.17 -6.01 6.72
CA TYR A 219 -6.84 -6.55 8.04
C TYR A 219 -5.77 -5.75 8.78
N ALA A 220 -4.82 -5.15 8.07
CA ALA A 220 -3.88 -4.21 8.67
C ALA A 220 -4.56 -2.90 9.09
N TYR A 221 -5.53 -2.43 8.32
CA TYR A 221 -6.40 -1.32 8.68
C TYR A 221 -7.23 -1.60 9.94
N GLU A 222 -7.78 -2.81 10.08
CA GLU A 222 -8.47 -3.20 11.32
C GLU A 222 -7.52 -3.20 12.52
N ALA A 223 -6.32 -3.78 12.39
CA ALA A 223 -5.31 -3.77 13.46
C ALA A 223 -4.88 -2.34 13.82
N PHE A 224 -4.77 -1.45 12.83
CA PHE A 224 -4.53 -0.02 13.06
C PHE A 224 -5.69 0.64 13.83
N CYS A 225 -6.94 0.36 13.46
CA CYS A 225 -8.12 0.88 14.15
C CYS A 225 -8.15 0.42 15.61
N GLU A 226 -7.87 -0.86 15.86
CA GLU A 226 -7.76 -1.44 17.20
C GLU A 226 -6.68 -0.70 18.02
N ALA A 227 -5.47 -0.53 17.48
CA ALA A 227 -4.39 0.19 18.15
C ALA A 227 -4.70 1.67 18.42
N LYS A 228 -5.50 2.29 17.54
CA LYS A 228 -5.97 3.68 17.65
C LYS A 228 -7.21 3.81 18.55
N ASN A 229 -7.83 2.71 18.98
CA ASN A 229 -9.11 2.65 19.70
C ASN A 229 -10.27 3.31 18.93
N ILE A 230 -10.39 3.00 17.64
CA ILE A 230 -11.55 3.36 16.80
C ILE A 230 -12.19 2.10 16.21
N ILE A 231 -13.46 2.21 15.82
CA ILE A 231 -14.18 1.09 15.21
C ILE A 231 -13.86 1.09 13.70
N PRO A 232 -13.34 -0.01 13.14
CA PRO A 232 -13.16 -0.12 11.71
C PRO A 232 -14.51 -0.21 10.99
N ASN A 233 -14.58 0.34 9.78
CA ASN A 233 -15.70 0.10 8.88
C ASN A 233 -15.72 -1.39 8.51
N GLN A 234 -16.90 -1.99 8.54
CA GLN A 234 -17.06 -3.40 8.19
C GLN A 234 -16.79 -3.62 6.70
N LEU A 235 -16.08 -4.71 6.36
CA LEU A 235 -15.77 -5.06 4.97
C LEU A 235 -17.02 -5.06 4.06
N SER A 236 -18.16 -5.53 4.58
CA SER A 236 -19.43 -5.60 3.85
C SER A 236 -20.04 -4.24 3.47
N ALA A 237 -19.59 -3.15 4.08
CA ALA A 237 -20.04 -1.81 3.73
C ALA A 237 -19.35 -1.29 2.46
N TYR A 238 -18.18 -1.84 2.12
CA TYR A 238 -17.38 -1.35 1.02
C TYR A 238 -17.85 -1.85 -0.34
N LYS A 239 -17.72 -0.98 -1.35
CA LYS A 239 -17.87 -1.37 -2.75
C LYS A 239 -16.58 -2.05 -3.23
N ILE A 240 -16.71 -3.22 -3.83
CA ILE A 240 -15.61 -3.98 -4.39
C ILE A 240 -15.73 -4.01 -5.92
N LYS A 241 -14.65 -3.67 -6.64
CA LYS A 241 -14.53 -3.91 -8.09
C LYS A 241 -13.44 -4.95 -8.34
N LYS A 242 -13.74 -5.94 -9.17
CA LYS A 242 -12.77 -6.95 -9.60
C LYS A 242 -12.18 -6.59 -10.96
N SER A 243 -10.87 -6.82 -11.10
CA SER A 243 -10.13 -6.66 -12.34
C SER A 243 -9.19 -7.85 -12.54
N GLU A 244 -9.49 -8.66 -13.54
CA GLU A 244 -8.78 -9.91 -13.83
C GLU A 244 -7.41 -9.66 -14.51
N ASN A 245 -6.66 -10.72 -14.78
CA ASN A 245 -5.41 -10.69 -15.54
C ASN A 245 -4.34 -9.78 -14.92
N PHE A 246 -4.18 -9.84 -13.59
CA PHE A 246 -3.05 -9.21 -12.91
C PHE A 246 -1.86 -10.18 -12.85
N THR A 247 -0.69 -9.77 -13.35
CA THR A 247 0.54 -10.56 -13.36
C THR A 247 1.70 -9.70 -12.84
N GLY A 248 1.91 -9.71 -11.53
CA GLY A 248 2.75 -8.72 -10.86
C GLY A 248 4.26 -8.99 -10.88
N SER A 249 4.95 -8.44 -9.88
CA SER A 249 6.40 -8.44 -9.80
C SER A 249 7.02 -9.83 -9.79
N PHE A 250 6.46 -10.78 -9.02
CA PHE A 250 6.98 -12.14 -8.96
C PHE A 250 6.87 -12.86 -10.31
N TYR A 251 5.81 -12.62 -11.08
CA TYR A 251 5.70 -13.19 -12.42
C TYR A 251 6.87 -12.74 -13.31
N ARG A 252 7.23 -11.46 -13.27
CA ARG A 252 8.40 -10.94 -14.00
C ARG A 252 9.72 -11.47 -13.44
N GLU A 253 9.87 -11.48 -12.11
CA GLU A 253 11.09 -11.89 -11.39
C GLU A 253 11.41 -13.39 -11.52
N THR A 254 10.40 -14.20 -11.83
CA THR A 254 10.52 -15.64 -12.08
C THR A 254 10.60 -15.98 -13.56
N ASN A 255 10.86 -14.98 -14.42
CA ASN A 255 10.89 -15.12 -15.87
C ASN A 255 9.61 -15.80 -16.40
N GLN A 256 8.46 -15.33 -15.93
CA GLN A 256 7.14 -15.76 -16.35
C GLN A 256 6.91 -17.26 -16.11
N ASP A 257 7.23 -17.75 -14.89
CA ASP A 257 7.04 -19.17 -14.54
C ASP A 257 5.62 -19.63 -14.90
N SER A 258 5.55 -20.71 -15.68
CA SER A 258 4.29 -21.22 -16.24
C SER A 258 3.32 -21.75 -15.19
N ASN A 259 3.78 -22.03 -13.97
CA ASN A 259 2.91 -22.46 -12.88
C ASN A 259 2.13 -21.28 -12.27
N LEU A 260 2.65 -20.05 -12.39
CA LEU A 260 2.00 -18.87 -11.83
C LEU A 260 0.79 -18.47 -12.66
N ARG A 261 -0.40 -18.54 -12.05
CA ARG A 261 -1.66 -18.11 -12.68
C ARG A 261 -1.87 -16.61 -12.49
N ALA A 262 -2.50 -15.92 -13.44
CA ALA A 262 -2.84 -14.50 -13.24
C ALA A 262 -3.80 -14.29 -12.06
N ASP A 263 -3.56 -13.27 -11.25
CA ASP A 263 -4.38 -12.85 -10.12
C ASP A 263 -5.62 -12.06 -10.59
N THR A 264 -6.61 -11.94 -9.70
CA THR A 264 -7.69 -10.96 -9.81
C THR A 264 -7.48 -9.91 -8.74
N LEU A 265 -7.36 -8.64 -9.15
CA LEU A 265 -7.27 -7.52 -8.23
C LEU A 265 -8.68 -7.12 -7.80
N GLU A 266 -8.93 -7.16 -6.49
CA GLU A 266 -10.16 -6.62 -5.90
C GLU A 266 -9.86 -5.24 -5.30
N ALA A 267 -10.37 -4.19 -5.93
CA ALA A 267 -10.28 -2.82 -5.43
C ALA A 267 -11.42 -2.54 -4.46
N ILE A 268 -11.09 -2.22 -3.21
CA ILE A 268 -12.04 -1.88 -2.14
C ILE A 268 -12.10 -0.36 -2.01
N TYR A 269 -13.17 0.26 -2.49
CA TYR A 269 -13.28 1.73 -2.57
C TYR A 269 -13.71 2.34 -1.24
N PRO A 270 -13.12 3.48 -0.80
CA PRO A 270 -13.56 4.20 0.39
C PRO A 270 -15.07 4.50 0.39
N LEU A 271 -15.67 4.60 1.58
CA LEU A 271 -17.10 4.88 1.73
C LEU A 271 -17.44 6.34 1.44
N GLY A 272 -16.54 7.27 1.77
CA GLY A 272 -16.74 8.69 1.54
C GLY A 272 -16.97 9.02 0.07
N GLN A 273 -18.00 9.81 -0.22
CA GLN A 273 -18.38 10.23 -1.57
C GLN A 273 -17.70 11.53 -2.00
N GLN A 274 -17.21 12.35 -1.06
CA GLN A 274 -16.55 13.63 -1.35
C GLN A 274 -15.05 13.59 -1.02
N ILE A 275 -14.40 12.52 -1.46
CA ILE A 275 -12.96 12.34 -1.31
C ILE A 275 -12.24 12.82 -2.58
N SER A 276 -11.22 13.65 -2.41
CA SER A 276 -10.36 14.13 -3.49
C SER A 276 -8.91 13.83 -3.18
N MET A 277 -8.12 13.53 -4.20
CA MET A 277 -6.69 13.29 -4.06
C MET A 277 -5.89 14.11 -5.07
N LYS A 278 -4.76 14.64 -4.60
CA LYS A 278 -3.71 15.23 -5.43
C LYS A 278 -2.37 14.65 -5.05
N TYR A 279 -1.50 14.42 -6.02
CA TYR A 279 -0.12 13.99 -5.77
C TYR A 279 0.87 14.90 -6.50
N THR A 280 2.08 14.96 -5.98
CA THR A 280 3.21 15.70 -6.55
C THR A 280 4.17 14.73 -7.21
N THR A 281 4.47 14.93 -8.49
CA THR A 281 5.46 14.13 -9.23
C THR A 281 6.88 14.46 -8.79
N THR A 282 7.86 13.66 -9.23
CA THR A 282 9.30 13.93 -9.01
C THR A 282 9.76 15.24 -9.65
N GLU A 283 9.08 15.71 -10.69
CA GLU A 283 9.33 17.00 -11.35
C GLU A 283 8.62 18.17 -10.65
N GLY A 284 7.91 17.91 -9.55
CA GLY A 284 7.21 18.92 -8.76
C GLY A 284 5.82 19.30 -9.28
N GLN A 285 5.29 18.60 -10.29
CA GLN A 285 3.94 18.86 -10.81
C GLN A 285 2.88 18.31 -9.87
N THR A 286 1.80 19.07 -9.64
CA THR A 286 0.67 18.59 -8.84
C THR A 286 -0.46 18.12 -9.74
N ILE A 287 -0.83 16.85 -9.64
CA ILE A 287 -1.83 16.18 -10.47
C ILE A 287 -3.01 15.73 -9.61
N SER A 288 -4.23 15.91 -10.11
CA SER A 288 -5.44 15.37 -9.45
C SER A 288 -5.71 13.95 -9.96
N ALA A 289 -6.03 13.04 -9.06
CA ALA A 289 -6.32 11.65 -9.37
C ALA A 289 -7.38 11.07 -8.42
N PRO A 290 -8.07 9.99 -8.80
CA PRO A 290 -8.90 9.26 -7.85
C PRO A 290 -8.02 8.55 -6.80
N VAL A 291 -8.54 8.35 -5.59
CA VAL A 291 -7.85 7.57 -4.54
C VAL A 291 -7.59 6.14 -4.99
N ILE A 292 -8.53 5.56 -5.75
CA ILE A 292 -8.35 4.28 -6.43
C ILE A 292 -8.79 4.46 -7.88
N ALA A 293 -7.85 4.28 -8.81
CA ALA A 293 -8.12 4.32 -10.24
C ALA A 293 -8.83 3.05 -10.75
N ASP A 294 -9.28 3.08 -11.99
CA ASP A 294 -9.83 1.89 -12.64
C ASP A 294 -8.70 0.96 -13.12
N ALA A 295 -8.53 -0.19 -12.45
CA ALA A 295 -7.50 -1.18 -12.74
C ALA A 295 -7.61 -1.84 -14.13
N ASP A 296 -8.76 -1.76 -14.80
CA ASP A 296 -8.91 -2.27 -16.18
C ASP A 296 -8.22 -1.37 -17.21
N LYS A 297 -7.87 -0.13 -16.83
CA LYS A 297 -7.12 0.81 -17.67
C LYS A 297 -5.60 0.62 -17.57
N PHE A 298 -5.15 -0.35 -16.77
CA PHE A 298 -3.74 -0.60 -16.48
C PHE A 298 -3.30 -1.90 -17.14
N GLY A 299 -2.08 -1.93 -17.67
CA GLY A 299 -1.46 -3.16 -18.16
C GLY A 299 -1.38 -4.23 -17.06
N SER A 300 -1.34 -5.50 -17.44
CA SER A 300 -1.39 -6.65 -16.51
C SER A 300 -0.31 -6.59 -15.42
N GLY A 301 0.87 -6.02 -15.69
CA GLY A 301 1.95 -5.88 -14.71
C GLY A 301 1.87 -4.65 -13.81
N MET A 302 0.89 -3.76 -14.02
CA MET A 302 0.82 -2.45 -13.35
C MET A 302 -0.46 -2.23 -12.55
N LYS A 303 -1.34 -3.24 -12.45
CA LYS A 303 -2.66 -3.06 -11.82
C LYS A 303 -2.59 -2.66 -10.35
N TYR A 304 -1.54 -3.01 -9.61
CA TYR A 304 -1.38 -2.57 -8.22
C TYR A 304 -1.20 -1.04 -8.09
N SER A 305 -0.70 -0.35 -9.12
CA SER A 305 -0.51 1.11 -9.11
C SER A 305 -1.82 1.92 -9.11
N VAL A 306 -2.97 1.26 -9.12
CA VAL A 306 -4.29 1.91 -9.05
C VAL A 306 -4.54 2.57 -7.71
N PHE A 307 -3.92 2.06 -6.65
CA PHE A 307 -4.06 2.62 -5.31
C PHE A 307 -3.18 3.86 -5.18
N ILE A 308 -3.81 4.98 -4.81
CA ILE A 308 -3.20 6.30 -4.57
C ILE A 308 -2.25 6.78 -5.67
N ALA A 309 -2.51 6.38 -6.92
CA ALA A 309 -1.65 6.63 -8.08
C ALA A 309 -0.20 6.14 -7.90
N GLY A 310 0.00 5.07 -7.13
CA GLY A 310 1.30 4.44 -6.89
C GLY A 310 2.21 5.23 -5.95
N ASP A 311 3.50 5.23 -6.27
CA ASP A 311 4.54 5.72 -5.39
C ASP A 311 4.95 7.15 -5.71
N ASN A 312 4.25 8.08 -5.07
CA ASN A 312 4.44 9.51 -5.26
C ASN A 312 5.27 10.11 -4.11
N PRO A 313 6.21 11.03 -4.39
CA PRO A 313 6.92 11.78 -3.35
C PRO A 313 5.97 12.34 -2.28
N TYR A 314 4.86 12.93 -2.70
CA TYR A 314 3.88 13.51 -1.79
C TYR A 314 2.47 13.38 -2.35
N THR A 315 1.54 12.93 -1.52
CA THR A 315 0.11 12.84 -1.85
C THR A 315 -0.71 13.49 -0.74
N VAL A 316 -1.79 14.16 -1.11
CA VAL A 316 -2.79 14.70 -0.19
C VAL A 316 -4.15 14.15 -0.56
N ILE A 317 -4.81 13.52 0.41
CA ILE A 317 -6.20 13.07 0.29
C ILE A 317 -7.04 13.92 1.24
N GLN A 318 -8.17 14.43 0.75
CA GLN A 318 -9.11 15.24 1.52
C GLN A 318 -10.49 14.62 1.44
N ASN A 319 -11.09 14.34 2.59
CA ASN A 319 -12.49 13.95 2.71
C ASN A 319 -13.30 15.16 3.20
N LYS A 320 -14.15 15.71 2.33
CA LYS A 320 -14.96 16.91 2.65
C LYS A 320 -16.16 16.62 3.55
N GLU A 321 -16.53 15.36 3.74
CA GLU A 321 -17.61 14.96 4.64
C GLU A 321 -17.18 15.02 6.11
N ILE A 322 -15.86 15.04 6.38
CA ILE A 322 -15.29 15.18 7.72
C ILE A 322 -14.80 16.61 7.91
N THR A 323 -15.28 17.30 8.93
CA THR A 323 -15.00 18.73 9.19
C THR A 323 -14.36 19.01 10.56
N ASN A 324 -13.93 17.96 11.26
CA ASN A 324 -13.39 18.03 12.63
C ASN A 324 -11.88 18.38 12.70
N GLY A 325 -11.23 18.66 11.57
CA GLY A 325 -9.82 18.97 11.47
C GLY A 325 -8.87 17.77 11.63
N SER A 326 -9.40 16.55 11.67
CA SER A 326 -8.59 15.32 11.80
C SER A 326 -7.59 15.20 10.65
N SER A 327 -6.34 14.95 11.00
CA SER A 327 -5.29 14.67 10.01
C SER A 327 -4.28 13.65 10.50
N CYS A 328 -3.68 12.94 9.55
CA CYS A 328 -2.53 12.07 9.78
C CYS A 328 -1.47 12.25 8.68
N VAL A 329 -0.22 11.90 9.01
CA VAL A 329 0.86 11.73 8.03
C VAL A 329 1.19 10.25 7.92
N VAL A 330 1.07 9.68 6.73
CA VAL A 330 1.46 8.31 6.41
C VAL A 330 2.84 8.34 5.75
N VAL A 331 3.82 7.64 6.31
CA VAL A 331 5.16 7.48 5.74
C VAL A 331 5.33 6.04 5.33
N LYS A 332 5.57 5.81 4.05
CA LYS A 332 5.37 4.49 3.46
C LYS A 332 6.34 4.15 2.34
N GLU A 333 6.37 2.87 2.00
CA GLU A 333 6.67 2.35 0.66
C GLU A 333 5.41 1.68 0.06
N SER A 334 5.55 0.91 -1.02
CA SER A 334 4.47 0.48 -1.89
C SER A 334 3.39 -0.38 -1.21
N PHE A 335 3.68 -1.06 -0.09
CA PHE A 335 2.63 -1.73 0.70
C PHE A 335 1.59 -0.75 1.26
N GLY A 336 1.99 0.49 1.57
CA GLY A 336 1.08 1.52 2.07
C GLY A 336 -0.02 1.89 1.06
N ASN A 337 0.19 1.62 -0.23
CA ASN A 337 -0.72 2.08 -1.29
C ASN A 337 -2.13 1.52 -1.12
N ALA A 338 -2.27 0.20 -0.89
CA ALA A 338 -3.57 -0.44 -0.69
C ALA A 338 -4.18 -0.20 0.71
N PHE A 339 -3.37 0.24 1.68
CA PHE A 339 -3.82 0.54 3.06
C PHE A 339 -4.40 1.95 3.20
N VAL A 340 -3.78 2.95 2.58
CA VAL A 340 -4.18 4.37 2.70
C VAL A 340 -5.65 4.65 2.35
N PRO A 341 -6.27 4.02 1.32
CA PRO A 341 -7.67 4.25 1.00
C PRO A 341 -8.62 4.05 2.18
N PHE A 342 -8.38 3.05 3.03
CA PHE A 342 -9.22 2.79 4.22
C PHE A 342 -9.16 3.93 5.23
N LEU A 343 -8.03 4.64 5.32
CA LEU A 343 -7.91 5.79 6.23
C LEU A 343 -8.74 6.99 5.76
N ALA A 344 -9.08 7.07 4.46
CA ALA A 344 -9.81 8.23 3.92
C ALA A 344 -11.21 8.39 4.50
N ASP A 345 -11.76 7.34 5.11
CA ASP A 345 -13.04 7.37 5.82
C ASP A 345 -12.93 7.90 7.26
N HIS A 346 -11.72 8.06 7.81
CA HIS A 346 -11.48 8.40 9.23
C HIS A 346 -10.83 9.75 9.44
N TYR A 347 -10.29 10.35 8.37
CA TYR A 347 -9.55 11.60 8.43
C TYR A 347 -10.07 12.62 7.42
N GLN A 348 -10.21 13.87 7.87
CA GLN A 348 -10.46 14.99 6.98
C GLN A 348 -9.30 15.21 6.00
N THR A 349 -8.05 15.01 6.45
CA THR A 349 -6.87 15.15 5.59
C THR A 349 -5.79 14.11 5.88
N ILE A 350 -5.35 13.42 4.84
CA ILE A 350 -4.21 12.48 4.90
C ILE A 350 -3.09 13.05 4.05
N TYR A 351 -1.90 13.15 4.66
CA TYR A 351 -0.67 13.45 3.95
C TYR A 351 0.11 12.15 3.78
N VAL A 352 0.39 11.72 2.56
CA VAL A 352 1.20 10.52 2.29
C VAL A 352 2.56 10.95 1.77
N ILE A 353 3.61 10.42 2.38
CA ILE A 353 5.01 10.64 2.03
C ILE A 353 5.62 9.29 1.68
N ASP A 354 6.07 9.14 0.44
CA ASP A 354 6.92 8.00 0.08
C ASP A 354 8.38 8.37 0.35
N TYR A 355 8.98 7.75 1.37
CA TYR A 355 10.31 8.13 1.88
C TYR A 355 11.44 7.89 0.86
N ARG A 356 11.17 7.17 -0.23
CA ARG A 356 12.17 6.90 -1.28
C ARG A 356 12.37 8.11 -2.19
N TYR A 357 11.30 8.88 -2.39
CA TYR A 357 11.21 9.95 -3.39
C TYR A 357 10.97 11.33 -2.80
N TRP A 358 10.48 11.42 -1.56
CA TRP A 358 10.25 12.70 -0.91
C TRP A 358 11.53 13.33 -0.38
N GLU A 359 11.67 14.64 -0.59
CA GLU A 359 12.73 15.46 -0.03
C GLU A 359 12.17 16.40 1.04
N GLY A 360 12.79 16.40 2.21
CA GLY A 360 12.42 17.23 3.35
C GLY A 360 12.69 16.55 4.68
N LYS A 361 12.21 17.18 5.75
CA LYS A 361 12.31 16.66 7.12
C LYS A 361 10.92 16.43 7.69
N LEU A 362 10.60 15.19 8.01
CA LEU A 362 9.26 14.82 8.48
C LEU A 362 8.86 15.57 9.75
N VAL A 363 9.77 15.75 10.70
CA VAL A 363 9.50 16.46 11.96
C VAL A 363 9.04 17.91 11.69
N ASP A 364 9.70 18.60 10.77
CA ASP A 364 9.34 19.98 10.40
C ASP A 364 8.01 20.01 9.64
N PHE A 365 7.77 19.02 8.79
CA PHE A 365 6.51 18.85 8.08
C PHE A 365 5.33 18.67 9.04
N ILE A 366 5.45 17.77 10.02
CA ILE A 366 4.42 17.51 11.04
C ILE A 366 4.11 18.78 11.83
N LYS A 367 5.13 19.52 12.26
CA LYS A 367 4.96 20.81 12.96
C LYS A 367 4.23 21.83 12.09
N LYS A 368 4.63 21.95 10.82
CA LYS A 368 4.02 22.89 9.86
C LYS A 368 2.54 22.54 9.58
N LYS A 369 2.22 21.26 9.44
CA LYS A 369 0.85 20.78 9.19
C LYS A 369 0.00 20.67 10.45
N LYS A 370 0.61 20.78 11.64
CA LYS A 370 -0.04 20.63 12.95
C LYS A 370 -0.75 19.29 13.11
N THR A 371 -0.23 18.26 12.45
CA THR A 371 -0.76 16.90 12.52
C THR A 371 -0.30 16.22 13.81
N ARG A 372 -1.19 15.45 14.45
CA ARG A 372 -0.90 14.77 15.73
C ARG A 372 -0.74 13.26 15.60
N GLU A 373 -0.83 12.72 14.40
CA GLU A 373 -0.74 11.29 14.15
C GLU A 373 0.15 10.98 12.96
N VAL A 374 1.11 10.10 13.16
CA VAL A 374 2.02 9.59 12.16
C VAL A 374 1.80 8.09 12.05
N VAL A 375 1.66 7.58 10.83
CA VAL A 375 1.56 6.15 10.54
C VAL A 375 2.76 5.77 9.70
N LEU A 376 3.68 4.99 10.25
CA LEU A 376 4.75 4.34 9.49
C LEU A 376 4.19 3.01 8.99
N ILE A 377 4.27 2.77 7.69
CA ILE A 377 3.84 1.48 7.11
C ILE A 377 4.87 0.98 6.12
N ASN A 378 5.46 -0.16 6.45
CA ASN A 378 6.56 -0.75 5.71
C ASN A 378 6.37 -2.25 5.60
N ASN A 379 6.76 -2.85 4.48
CA ASN A 379 7.00 -4.28 4.43
C ASN A 379 8.23 -4.67 5.27
N ILE A 380 8.20 -5.88 5.84
CA ILE A 380 9.29 -6.38 6.68
C ILE A 380 10.61 -6.52 5.89
N SER A 381 10.55 -6.75 4.57
CA SER A 381 11.73 -6.86 3.72
C SER A 381 12.52 -5.54 3.61
N MET A 382 11.88 -4.40 3.83
CA MET A 382 12.57 -3.10 3.87
C MET A 382 13.50 -3.03 5.11
N THR A 383 13.16 -3.72 6.21
CA THR A 383 13.98 -3.75 7.45
C THR A 383 15.30 -4.50 7.31
N ARG A 384 15.50 -5.24 6.22
CA ARG A 384 16.78 -5.88 5.86
C ARG A 384 17.53 -5.15 4.75
N ASN A 385 16.97 -4.10 4.15
CA ASN A 385 17.56 -3.36 3.04
C ASN A 385 18.25 -2.07 3.51
N SER A 386 19.59 -2.05 3.48
CA SER A 386 20.38 -0.90 3.96
C SER A 386 20.13 0.41 3.20
N TYR A 387 19.77 0.33 1.91
CA TYR A 387 19.47 1.50 1.08
C TYR A 387 18.12 2.12 1.48
N LEU A 388 17.08 1.30 1.60
CA LEU A 388 15.75 1.77 2.01
C LEU A 388 15.77 2.33 3.43
N ILE A 389 16.50 1.71 4.35
CA ILE A 389 16.73 2.29 5.69
C ILE A 389 17.46 3.64 5.61
N GLY A 390 18.44 3.78 4.72
CA GLY A 390 19.10 5.07 4.50
C GLY A 390 18.12 6.16 4.04
N LYS A 391 17.23 5.84 3.10
CA LYS A 391 16.18 6.73 2.60
C LYS A 391 15.18 7.11 3.70
N LEU A 392 14.68 6.13 4.44
CA LEU A 392 13.79 6.36 5.58
C LEU A 392 14.47 7.28 6.60
N MET A 393 15.69 6.97 7.03
CA MET A 393 16.44 7.79 7.99
C MET A 393 16.60 9.25 7.53
N SER A 394 16.82 9.48 6.23
CA SER A 394 16.93 10.81 5.63
C SER A 394 15.59 11.54 5.60
N CYS A 395 14.48 10.84 5.34
CA CYS A 395 13.14 11.43 5.35
C CYS A 395 12.69 11.81 6.76
N LEU A 396 12.98 10.96 7.76
CA LEU A 396 12.53 11.17 9.14
C LEU A 396 13.24 12.34 9.85
N ASN A 397 14.45 12.73 9.43
CA ASN A 397 15.35 13.61 10.20
C ASN A 397 15.87 14.85 9.48
#